data_AF-A0A503DXF9-F1
#
_entry.id   AF-A0A503DXF9-F1
#
_cell.length_a   1.000
_cell.length_b   1.000
_cell.length_c   1.000
_cell.angle_alpha   90.00
_cell.angle_beta   90.00
_cell.angle_gamma   90.00
#
_symmetry.space_group_name_H-M   'P 1'
#
loop_
_entity.id
_entity.type
_entity.pdbx_description
1 polymer ?
#
loop_
_entity_poly.entity_id
_entity_poly.type
_entity_poly.pdbx_seq_one_letter_code
_entity_poly.pdbx_strand_id
1 'polypeptide(L)' 'MAFLFLCDATRGAVFAEVFSEHLPDVRFCMGPDAIGDEDIRFIMTWKVPENLRRYPNLKGSEQEQCEIVR' A
#
# COMPACT_ATOMS: atom_id res chain seq x y z
N MET A 1 5.43 -7.45 7.65
CA MET A 1 5.54 -6.23 6.83
C MET A 1 4.28 -6.05 6.01
N ALA A 2 3.86 -4.80 5.79
CA ALA A 2 2.59 -4.48 5.15
C ALA A 2 2.72 -3.49 3.99
N PHE A 3 1.83 -3.67 3.02
CA PHE A 3 1.59 -2.80 1.88
C PHE A 3 0.21 -2.15 2.05
N LEU A 4 0.20 -0.82 2.21
CA LEU A 4 -1.02 -0.05 2.38
C LEU A 4 -1.49 0.51 1.03
N PHE A 5 -2.70 0.16 0.63
CA PHE A 5 -3.33 0.57 -0.62
C PHE A 5 -4.47 1.54 -0.33
N LEU A 6 -4.32 2.80 -0.70
CA LEU A 6 -5.28 3.88 -0.41
C LEU A 6 -6.07 4.34 -1.64
N CYS A 7 -6.07 3.55 -2.70
CA CYS A 7 -6.79 3.84 -3.94
C CYS A 7 -8.26 3.35 -3.83
N ASP A 8 -8.80 2.72 -4.87
CA ASP A 8 -10.21 2.27 -4.92
C ASP A 8 -10.36 0.76 -4.64
N ALA A 9 -11.51 0.36 -4.10
CA ALA A 9 -11.78 -1.02 -3.72
C ALA A 9 -11.72 -2.00 -4.91
N THR A 10 -12.06 -1.56 -6.13
CA THR A 10 -12.04 -2.40 -7.33
C THR A 10 -10.62 -2.85 -7.66
N ARG A 11 -9.67 -1.91 -7.74
CA ARG A 11 -8.25 -2.24 -7.92
C ARG A 11 -7.69 -2.95 -6.69
N GLY A 12 -8.12 -2.55 -5.50
CA GLY A 12 -7.71 -3.19 -4.26
C GLY A 12 -8.00 -4.68 -4.22
N ALA A 13 -9.14 -5.13 -4.77
CA ALA A 13 -9.48 -6.54 -4.89
C ALA A 13 -8.51 -7.30 -5.81
N VAL A 14 -8.16 -6.73 -6.96
CA VAL A 14 -7.18 -7.33 -7.90
C VAL A 14 -5.81 -7.44 -7.24
N PHE A 15 -5.36 -6.37 -6.55
CA PHE A 15 -4.09 -6.40 -5.85
C PHE A 15 -4.08 -7.37 -4.68
N ALA A 16 -5.20 -7.51 -3.94
CA ALA A 16 -5.30 -8.49 -2.86
C ALA A 16 -5.09 -9.93 -3.35
N GLU A 17 -5.66 -10.27 -4.51
CA GLU A 17 -5.49 -11.57 -5.16
C GLU A 17 -4.02 -11.79 -5.55
N VAL A 18 -3.43 -10.85 -6.30
CA VAL A 18 -2.02 -10.91 -6.72
C VAL A 18 -1.06 -11.00 -5.54
N PHE A 19 -1.31 -10.26 -4.46
CA PHE A 19 -0.49 -10.34 -3.24
C PHE A 19 -0.61 -11.70 -2.57
N SER A 20 -1.81 -12.28 -2.52
CA SER A 20 -2.00 -13.61 -1.95
C SER A 20 -1.26 -14.71 -2.74
N GLU A 21 -1.17 -14.57 -4.06
CA GLU A 21 -0.53 -15.55 -4.94
C GLU A 21 0.99 -15.38 -5.00
N HIS A 22 1.47 -14.15 -5.15
CA HIS A 22 2.87 -13.87 -5.46
C HIS A 22 3.68 -13.36 -4.27
N LEU A 23 3.03 -12.77 -3.26
CA LEU A 23 3.68 -12.16 -2.11
C LEU A 23 2.98 -12.53 -0.79
N PRO A 24 2.81 -13.83 -0.47
CA PRO A 24 2.03 -14.27 0.69
C PRO A 24 2.60 -13.76 2.04
N ASP A 25 3.89 -13.45 2.11
CA ASP A 25 4.56 -12.88 3.29
C ASP A 25 4.29 -11.38 3.49
N VAL A 26 3.76 -10.69 2.48
CA VAL A 26 3.43 -9.27 2.53
C VAL A 26 1.95 -9.10 2.82
N ARG A 27 1.63 -8.50 3.97
CA ARG A 27 0.24 -8.24 4.32
C ARG A 27 -0.30 -7.08 3.48
N PHE A 28 -1.30 -7.35 2.65
CA PHE A 28 -2.04 -6.34 1.91
C PHE A 28 -3.11 -5.70 2.80
N CYS A 29 -3.20 -4.38 2.83
CA CYS A 29 -4.19 -3.63 3.64
C CYS A 29 -4.75 -2.44 2.87
N MET A 30 -6.05 -2.22 2.99
CA MET A 30 -6.73 -1.05 2.42
C MET A 30 -7.15 0.00 3.46
N GLY A 31 -6.99 -0.32 4.75
CA GLY A 31 -7.28 0.59 5.86
C GLY A 31 -5.99 0.94 6.61
N PRO A 32 -5.65 2.23 6.79
CA PRO A 32 -4.44 2.64 7.51
C PRO A 32 -4.49 2.24 8.99
N ASP A 33 -5.69 2.17 9.59
CA ASP A 33 -5.85 1.82 11.01
C ASP A 33 -6.05 0.30 11.23
N ALA A 34 -5.98 -0.51 10.17
CA ALA A 34 -6.10 -1.97 10.26
C ALA A 34 -4.80 -2.63 10.74
N ILE A 35 -3.68 -1.91 10.71
CA ILE A 35 -2.33 -2.37 11.04
C ILE A 35 -1.57 -1.27 11.79
N GLY A 36 -0.60 -1.65 12.61
CA GLY A 36 0.30 -0.69 13.27
C GLY A 36 1.15 0.09 12.26
N ASP A 37 1.33 1.39 12.50
CA ASP A 37 2.04 2.28 11.58
C ASP A 37 3.48 1.84 11.27
N GLU A 38 4.11 1.09 12.19
CA GLU A 38 5.44 0.50 12.05
C GLU A 38 5.51 -0.70 11.09
N ASP A 39 4.41 -1.41 10.86
CA ASP A 39 4.38 -2.54 9.93
C ASP A 39 4.30 -2.08 8.48
N ILE A 40 3.83 -0.85 8.23
CA ILE A 40 3.67 -0.27 6.90
C ILE A 40 5.04 0.10 6.33
N ARG A 41 5.42 -0.59 5.27
CA ARG A 41 6.71 -0.42 4.57
C ARG A 41 6.53 0.25 3.21
N PHE A 42 5.37 0.07 2.59
CA PHE A 42 5.03 0.55 1.26
C PHE A 42 3.61 1.11 1.26
N ILE A 43 3.41 2.20 0.51
CA ILE A 43 2.09 2.83 0.33
C ILE A 43 1.87 3.05 -1.15
N MET A 44 0.70 2.63 -1.64
CA MET A 44 0.21 2.95 -2.97
C MET A 44 -1.02 3.85 -2.86
N THR A 45 -0.95 5.01 -3.52
CA THR A 45 -1.97 6.03 -3.40
C THR A 45 -1.97 6.95 -4.62
N TRP A 46 -3.15 7.41 -5.05
CA TRP A 46 -3.29 8.45 -6.07
C TRP A 46 -2.87 9.82 -5.55
N LYS A 47 -3.15 10.10 -4.28
CA LYS A 47 -2.82 11.35 -3.60
C LYS A 47 -1.95 11.04 -2.40
N VAL A 48 -0.74 11.61 -2.39
CA VAL A 48 0.18 11.44 -1.26
C VAL A 48 -0.51 11.92 0.03
N PRO A 49 -0.62 11.08 1.07
CA PRO A 49 -1.13 11.47 2.37
C PRO A 49 -0.28 12.58 2.97
N GLU A 50 -0.92 13.59 3.58
CA GLU A 50 -0.21 14.72 4.16
C GLU A 50 0.73 14.33 5.31
N ASN A 51 0.45 13.20 5.96
CA ASN A 51 1.23 12.71 7.11
C ASN A 51 1.93 11.39 6.82
N LEU A 52 2.83 11.37 5.82
CA LEU A 52 3.73 10.22 5.60
C LEU A 52 4.65 9.95 6.79
N ARG A 53 4.94 10.97 7.61
CA ARG A 53 5.77 10.85 8.83
C ARG A 53 5.15 9.93 9.87
N ARG A 54 3.84 9.67 9.80
CA ARG A 54 3.14 8.67 10.62
C ARG A 54 3.76 7.28 10.49
N TYR A 55 4.36 6.95 9.35
CA TYR A 55 4.88 5.62 9.05
C TYR A 55 6.41 5.58 9.20
N PRO A 56 6.95 5.21 10.37
CA PRO A 56 8.39 5.31 10.65
C PRO A 56 9.24 4.36 9.80
N ASN A 57 8.62 3.31 9.26
CA ASN A 57 9.28 2.26 8.50
C ASN A 57 9.05 2.36 6.99
N LEU A 58 8.34 3.40 6.53
CA LEU A 58 8.07 3.66 5.13
C LEU A 58 9.38 3.80 4.37
N LYS A 59 9.60 2.91 3.39
CA LYS A 59 10.70 3.05 2.46
C LYS A 59 10.34 4.15 1.47
N GLY A 60 11.30 5.03 1.19
CA GLY A 60 11.10 6.23 0.37
C GLY A 60 10.27 5.86 -0.84
N SER A 61 9.10 6.49 -0.96
CA SER A 61 8.22 6.32 -2.10
C SER A 61 8.96 6.92 -3.30
N GLU A 62 9.69 6.09 -4.03
CA GLU A 62 9.89 6.37 -5.44
C GLU A 62 8.47 6.58 -5.98
N GLN A 63 8.20 7.79 -6.42
CA GLN A 63 6.89 8.24 -6.89
C GLN A 63 6.61 7.55 -8.22
N GLU A 64 6.49 6.23 -8.23
CA GLU A 64 5.87 5.50 -9.31
C GLU A 64 4.38 5.78 -9.21
N GLN A 65 4.02 6.96 -9.72
CA GLN A 65 2.65 7.28 -10.05
C GLN A 65 2.14 6.10 -10.88
N CYS A 66 1.00 5.59 -10.46
CA CYS A 66 0.25 4.59 -11.18
C CYS A 66 -0.15 5.12 -12.58
N GLU A 67 0.76 5.08 -13.55
CA GLU A 67 0.39 4.79 -14.94
C GLU A 67 0.03 3.31 -14.98
N ILE A 68 -1.15 2.99 -14.44
CA ILE A 68 -1.78 1.68 -14.59
C ILE A 68 -2.18 1.58 -16.06
N VAL A 69 -1.36 0.82 -16.81
CA VAL A 69 -1.73 0.05 -18.01
C VAL A 69 -2.49 0.88 -19.05
N ARG A 70 -1.74 1.48 -19.98
CA ARG A 70 -2.17 1.50 -21.38
C ARG A 70 -1.68 0.25 -22.08
#